data_AF-A0A531M558-F1
#
_entry.id   AF-A0A531M558-F1
#
_cell.length_a   1.000
_cell.length_b   1.000
_cell.length_c   1.000
_cell.angle_alpha   90.00
_cell.angle_beta   90.00
_cell.angle_gamma   90.00
#
_symmetry.space_group_name_H-M   'P 1'
#
loop_
_entity.id
_entity.type
_entity.pdbx_description
1 polymer ?
#
loop_
_entity_poly.entity_id
_entity_poly.type
_entity_poly.pdbx_seq_one_letter_code
_entity_poly.pdbx_strand_id
1 'polypeptide(L)'
;NNPFGFVGVLVAMLVAPFAAMIVQMAVSRTREYEADRRGAEICGNPLWLASALDKIARGAERIRNPDAERNPATAHLFIINPLHGERMDSLFSTHPNTDNRIAALQEMAREMGGRAAQAPRQAPTSDPADDEQTPGPWDQAARPEQPAQPAKPRPN
;
A
#
# COMPACT_ATOMS: atom_id res chain seq x y z
N ASN A 1 -21.30 -23.63 -47.46
CA ASN A 1 -21.87 -22.53 -46.65
C ASN A 1 -22.63 -23.09 -45.48
N ASN A 2 -22.01 -23.20 -44.30
CA ASN A 2 -22.68 -23.67 -43.09
C ASN A 2 -23.13 -22.44 -42.28
N PRO A 3 -24.43 -22.08 -42.27
CA PRO A 3 -24.93 -20.87 -41.59
C PRO A 3 -24.61 -20.87 -40.09
N PHE A 4 -24.42 -22.04 -39.49
CA PHE A 4 -23.94 -22.20 -38.12
C PHE A 4 -22.53 -21.64 -37.87
N GLY A 5 -21.66 -21.63 -38.89
CA GLY A 5 -20.34 -21.01 -38.78
C GLY A 5 -20.42 -19.49 -38.67
N PHE A 6 -21.34 -18.86 -39.41
CA PHE A 6 -21.58 -17.42 -39.35
C PHE A 6 -22.16 -17.00 -37.99
N VAL A 7 -23.14 -17.75 -37.48
CA VAL A 7 -23.71 -17.53 -36.15
C VAL A 7 -22.65 -17.70 -35.07
N GLY A 8 -21.79 -18.72 -35.17
CA GLY A 8 -20.68 -18.94 -34.23
C GLY A 8 -19.68 -17.77 -34.21
N VAL A 9 -19.31 -17.24 -35.38
CA VAL A 9 -18.44 -16.05 -35.49
C VAL A 9 -19.11 -14.82 -34.88
N LEU A 10 -20.41 -14.62 -35.13
CA LEU A 10 -21.16 -13.48 -34.57
C LEU A 10 -21.22 -13.53 -33.03
N VAL A 11 -21.47 -14.71 -32.47
CA VAL A 11 -21.45 -14.91 -31.00
C VAL A 11 -20.05 -14.68 -30.44
N ALA A 12 -19.01 -15.23 -31.08
CA ALA A 12 -17.63 -15.03 -30.65
C ALA A 12 -17.22 -13.55 -30.68
N MET A 13 -17.64 -12.79 -31.69
CA MET A 13 -17.37 -11.34 -31.78
C MET A 13 -17.97 -10.56 -30.63
N LEU A 14 -19.11 -10.99 -30.09
CA LEU A 14 -19.73 -10.34 -28.94
C LEU A 14 -19.10 -10.81 -27.62
N VAL A 15 -18.90 -12.12 -27.45
CA VAL A 15 -18.43 -12.72 -26.19
C VAL A 15 -16.95 -12.47 -25.93
N ALA A 16 -16.10 -12.51 -26.96
CA ALA A 16 -14.65 -12.37 -26.79
C ALA A 16 -14.23 -11.03 -26.14
N PRO A 17 -14.80 -9.86 -26.52
CA PRO A 17 -14.54 -8.60 -25.82
C PRO A 17 -14.90 -8.64 -24.32
N PHE A 18 -16.03 -9.23 -23.94
CA PHE A 18 -16.40 -9.36 -22.51
C PHE A 18 -15.43 -10.25 -21.75
N ALA A 19 -15.06 -11.40 -22.32
CA ALA A 19 -14.06 -12.28 -21.73
C ALA A 19 -12.70 -11.56 -21.57
N ALA A 20 -12.27 -10.83 -22.59
CA ALA A 20 -11.04 -10.04 -22.54
C ALA A 20 -11.08 -8.96 -21.45
N MET A 21 -12.19 -8.23 -21.30
CA MET A 21 -12.37 -7.24 -20.24
C MET A 21 -12.25 -7.86 -18.84
N ILE A 22 -12.85 -9.03 -18.61
CA ILE A 22 -12.75 -9.74 -17.32
C ILE A 22 -11.31 -10.14 -17.03
N VAL A 23 -10.61 -10.73 -18.01
CA VAL A 23 -9.21 -11.14 -17.86
C VAL A 23 -8.32 -9.94 -17.58
N GLN A 24 -8.47 -8.85 -18.36
CA GLN A 24 -7.70 -7.62 -18.17
C GLN A 24 -7.92 -7.03 -16.77
N MET A 25 -9.16 -7.02 -16.29
CA MET A 25 -9.51 -6.56 -14.95
C MET A 25 -8.91 -7.47 -13.86
N ALA A 26 -8.89 -8.79 -14.06
CA ALA A 26 -8.25 -9.72 -13.14
C ALA A 26 -6.73 -9.50 -13.08
N VAL A 27 -6.06 -9.35 -14.23
CA VAL A 27 -4.62 -9.07 -14.29
C VAL A 27 -4.27 -7.75 -13.61
N SER A 28 -5.05 -6.69 -13.84
CA SER A 28 -4.88 -5.39 -13.17
C SER A 28 -4.92 -5.54 -11.65
N ARG A 29 -5.96 -6.21 -11.13
CA ARG A 29 -6.11 -6.45 -9.69
C ARG A 29 -4.96 -7.23 -9.09
N THR A 30 -4.50 -8.29 -9.75
CA THR A 30 -3.34 -9.07 -9.26
C THR A 30 -2.10 -8.21 -9.14
N ARG A 31 -1.84 -7.32 -10.12
CA ARG A 31 -0.68 -6.42 -10.09
C ARG A 31 -0.75 -5.42 -8.94
N GLU A 32 -1.94 -4.89 -8.62
CA GLU A 32 -2.13 -4.01 -7.47
C GLU A 32 -1.84 -4.72 -6.14
N TYR A 33 -2.38 -5.93 -5.94
CA TYR A 33 -2.08 -6.71 -4.72
C TYR A 33 -0.60 -7.08 -4.60
N GLU A 34 0.06 -7.42 -5.71
CA GLU A 34 1.49 -7.68 -5.72
C GLU A 34 2.30 -6.43 -5.35
N ALA A 35 1.89 -5.26 -5.84
CA ALA A 35 2.52 -3.99 -5.49
C ALA A 35 2.35 -3.68 -4.00
N ASP A 36 1.15 -3.84 -3.45
CA ASP A 36 0.88 -3.65 -2.02
C ASP A 36 1.70 -4.59 -1.15
N ARG A 37 1.75 -5.87 -1.51
CA ARG A 37 2.52 -6.89 -0.80
C ARG A 37 4.01 -6.53 -0.79
N ARG A 38 4.60 -6.22 -1.95
CA ARG A 38 6.01 -5.83 -2.02
C ARG A 38 6.28 -4.54 -1.26
N GLY A 39 5.38 -3.55 -1.34
CA GLY A 39 5.47 -2.31 -0.58
C GLY A 39 5.49 -2.56 0.92
N ALA A 40 4.58 -3.41 1.42
CA ALA A 40 4.52 -3.81 2.81
C ALA A 40 5.76 -4.60 3.27
N GLU A 41 6.29 -5.49 2.43
CA GLU A 41 7.55 -6.22 2.68
C GLU A 41 8.73 -5.25 2.81
N ILE A 42 8.84 -4.26 1.92
CA ILE A 42 9.91 -3.25 1.95
C ILE A 42 9.77 -2.34 3.19
N CYS A 43 8.55 -1.94 3.55
CA CYS A 43 8.30 -1.11 4.72
C CYS A 43 8.42 -1.89 6.06
N GLY A 44 8.42 -3.22 6.02
CA GLY A 44 8.51 -4.08 7.21
C GLY A 44 7.25 -4.13 8.08
N ASN A 45 6.20 -3.38 7.74
CA ASN A 45 4.93 -3.39 8.47
C ASN A 45 3.72 -3.13 7.53
N PRO A 46 2.93 -4.17 7.18
CA PRO A 46 1.77 -4.02 6.31
C PRO A 46 0.68 -3.08 6.85
N LEU A 47 0.57 -2.91 8.18
CA LEU A 47 -0.47 -2.07 8.78
C LEU A 47 -0.26 -0.57 8.53
N TRP A 48 0.99 -0.14 8.31
CA TRP A 48 1.27 1.25 7.94
C TRP A 48 0.69 1.59 6.58
N LEU A 49 0.88 0.70 5.61
CA LEU A 49 0.31 0.85 4.27
C LEU A 49 -1.22 0.77 4.30
N ALA A 50 -1.78 -0.17 5.08
CA ALA A 50 -3.23 -0.25 5.28
C ALA A 50 -3.81 1.05 5.87
N SER A 51 -3.15 1.64 6.88
CA SER A 51 -3.57 2.92 7.46
C SER A 51 -3.46 4.09 6.46
N ALA A 52 -2.41 4.10 5.64
CA ALA A 52 -2.25 5.12 4.60
C ALA A 52 -3.36 5.03 3.55
N LEU A 53 -3.67 3.82 3.07
CA LEU A 53 -4.74 3.58 2.11
C LEU A 53 -6.11 3.99 2.68
N ASP A 54 -6.43 3.64 3.93
CA ASP A 54 -7.68 4.04 4.59
C ASP A 54 -7.80 5.57 4.68
N LYS A 55 -6.72 6.28 5.05
CA LYS A 55 -6.72 7.75 5.08
C LYS A 55 -6.95 8.37 3.70
N ILE A 56 -6.32 7.82 2.66
CA ILE A 56 -6.46 8.30 1.28
C ILE A 56 -7.89 8.05 0.77
N ALA A 57 -8.43 6.84 1.00
CA ALA A 57 -9.79 6.46 0.61
C ALA A 57 -10.85 7.38 1.23
N ARG A 58 -10.79 7.58 2.56
CA ARG A 58 -11.68 8.51 3.28
C ARG A 58 -11.56 9.95 2.77
N GLY A 59 -10.37 10.34 2.33
CA GLY A 59 -10.12 11.65 1.74
C GLY A 59 -10.88 11.83 0.42
N ALA A 60 -10.81 10.86 -0.49
CA ALA A 60 -11.53 10.96 -1.77
C ALA A 60 -13.03 10.76 -1.65
N GLU A 61 -13.52 9.96 -0.71
CA GLU A 61 -14.96 9.88 -0.45
C GLU A 61 -15.56 11.26 -0.14
N ARG A 62 -14.79 12.12 0.55
CA ARG A 62 -15.22 13.48 0.90
C ARG A 62 -15.04 14.48 -0.24
N ILE A 63 -14.08 14.26 -1.13
CA ILE A 63 -13.73 15.18 -2.20
C ILE A 63 -14.23 14.62 -3.52
N ARG A 64 -15.41 15.10 -3.94
CA ARG A 64 -15.98 14.75 -5.24
C ARG A 64 -15.06 15.21 -6.36
N ASN A 65 -14.74 14.33 -7.30
CA ASN A 65 -13.94 14.64 -8.47
C ASN A 65 -14.84 14.77 -9.72
N PRO A 66 -15.37 15.97 -10.02
CA PRO A 66 -16.31 16.16 -11.13
C PRO A 66 -15.72 15.82 -12.51
N ASP A 67 -14.40 15.91 -12.67
CA ASP A 67 -13.72 15.57 -13.92
C ASP A 67 -13.67 14.05 -14.12
N ALA A 68 -13.38 13.30 -13.06
CA ALA A 68 -13.43 11.83 -13.10
C ALA A 68 -14.87 11.32 -13.34
N GLU A 69 -15.87 11.94 -12.72
CA GLU A 69 -17.30 11.63 -12.94
C GLU A 69 -17.76 11.90 -14.38
N ARG A 70 -17.15 12.90 -15.04
CA ARG A 70 -17.42 13.19 -16.46
C ARG A 70 -16.69 12.23 -17.39
N ASN A 71 -15.59 11.63 -16.94
CA ASN A 71 -14.80 10.68 -17.73
C ASN A 71 -14.43 9.43 -16.92
N PRO A 72 -15.39 8.51 -16.67
CA PRO A 72 -15.16 7.29 -15.89
C PRO A 72 -14.05 6.41 -16.42
N ALA A 73 -13.77 6.48 -17.72
CA ALA A 73 -12.67 5.74 -18.35
C ALA A 73 -11.30 6.14 -17.79
N THR A 74 -11.15 7.28 -17.10
CA THR A 74 -9.89 7.70 -16.47
C THR A 74 -9.68 7.16 -15.05
N ALA A 75 -10.68 6.48 -14.47
CA ALA A 75 -10.61 6.00 -13.09
C ALA A 75 -9.38 5.10 -12.82
N HIS A 76 -8.88 4.38 -13.84
CA HIS A 76 -7.69 3.54 -13.75
C HIS A 76 -6.38 4.29 -13.49
N LEU A 77 -6.33 5.60 -13.73
CA LEU A 77 -5.15 6.44 -13.48
C LEU A 77 -5.00 6.83 -12.01
N PHE A 78 -6.03 6.61 -11.18
CA PHE A 78 -6.06 6.98 -9.77
C PHE A 78 -5.72 5.78 -8.88
N ILE A 79 -5.04 6.03 -7.77
CA ILE A 79 -4.67 5.00 -6.77
C ILE A 79 -5.92 4.44 -6.05
N ILE A 80 -6.93 5.29 -5.91
CA ILE A 80 -8.22 4.99 -5.30
C ILE A 80 -9.32 5.40 -6.26
N ASN A 81 -10.44 4.68 -6.25
CA ASN A 81 -11.55 4.96 -7.14
C ASN A 81 -12.08 6.38 -6.89
N PRO A 82 -12.00 7.30 -7.88
CA PRO A 82 -12.45 8.69 -7.72
C PRO A 82 -13.97 8.86 -7.94
N LEU A 83 -14.68 7.77 -8.26
CA LEU A 83 -16.09 7.76 -8.65
C LEU A 83 -16.98 7.47 -7.44
N HIS A 84 -18.02 8.27 -7.27
CA HIS A 84 -19.00 8.19 -6.18
C HIS A 84 -20.26 7.38 -6.55
N GLY A 85 -20.24 6.70 -7.71
CA GLY A 85 -21.25 5.70 -8.10
C GLY A 85 -22.55 6.27 -8.68
N GLU A 86 -22.54 7.52 -9.17
CA GLU A 86 -23.75 8.18 -9.67
C GLU A 86 -24.28 7.60 -10.99
N ARG A 87 -23.48 6.87 -11.79
CA ARG A 87 -23.88 6.37 -13.13
C ARG A 87 -23.39 4.96 -13.48
N MET A 88 -23.44 4.01 -12.54
CA MET A 88 -22.96 2.63 -12.76
C MET A 88 -21.45 2.55 -13.10
N ASP A 89 -20.69 3.56 -12.69
CA ASP A 89 -19.30 3.79 -13.13
C ASP A 89 -18.29 2.80 -12.52
N SER A 90 -18.73 1.97 -11.56
CA SER A 90 -17.93 0.93 -10.93
C SER A 90 -17.41 -0.13 -11.92
N LEU A 91 -18.05 -0.28 -13.07
CA LEU A 91 -17.60 -1.17 -14.15
C LEU A 91 -16.30 -0.71 -14.84
N PHE A 92 -15.99 0.58 -14.78
CA PHE A 92 -14.77 1.17 -15.34
C PHE A 92 -13.65 1.32 -14.30
N SER A 93 -13.92 0.97 -13.05
CA SER A 93 -12.90 0.92 -12.00
C SER A 93 -12.04 -0.33 -12.21
N THR A 94 -10.86 -0.16 -12.79
CA THR A 94 -9.91 -1.25 -13.06
C THR A 94 -9.05 -1.63 -11.85
N HIS A 95 -9.24 -0.94 -10.73
CA HIS A 95 -8.56 -1.20 -9.45
C HIS A 95 -9.42 -2.07 -8.54
N PRO A 96 -8.81 -2.95 -7.72
CA PRO A 96 -9.55 -3.63 -6.66
C PRO A 96 -10.09 -2.59 -5.67
N ASN A 97 -11.27 -2.85 -5.09
CA ASN A 97 -11.81 -2.01 -4.02
C ASN A 97 -10.76 -1.82 -2.92
N THR A 98 -10.58 -0.57 -2.47
CA THR A 98 -9.56 -0.23 -1.49
C THR A 98 -9.72 -1.03 -0.20
N ASP A 99 -10.96 -1.34 0.20
CA ASP A 99 -11.25 -2.20 1.34
C ASP A 99 -10.66 -3.60 1.22
N ASN A 100 -10.68 -4.20 0.02
CA ASN A 100 -10.10 -5.51 -0.21
C ASN A 100 -8.57 -5.47 -0.09
N ARG A 101 -7.94 -4.38 -0.54
CA ARG A 101 -6.49 -4.16 -0.40
C ARG A 101 -6.11 -3.99 1.06
N ILE A 102 -6.88 -3.21 1.81
CA ILE A 102 -6.70 -3.03 3.26
C ILE A 102 -6.84 -4.37 3.98
N ALA A 103 -7.87 -5.16 3.65
CA ALA A 103 -8.07 -6.49 4.24
C ALA A 103 -6.90 -7.43 3.94
N ALA A 104 -6.39 -7.44 2.70
CA ALA A 104 -5.23 -8.25 2.32
C ALA A 104 -3.96 -7.85 3.10
N LEU A 105 -3.73 -6.55 3.30
CA LEU A 105 -2.60 -6.06 4.11
C LEU A 105 -2.76 -6.40 5.60
N GLN A 106 -3.98 -6.33 6.14
CA GLN A 106 -4.26 -6.75 7.51
C GLN A 106 -4.00 -8.26 7.70
N GLU A 107 -4.38 -9.09 6.72
CA GLU A 107 -4.10 -10.52 6.75
C GLU A 107 -2.60 -10.80 6.69
N MET A 108 -1.88 -10.13 5.78
CA MET A 108 -0.43 -10.21 5.69
C MET A 108 0.26 -9.82 7.01
N ALA A 109 -0.26 -8.83 7.72
CA ALA A 109 0.26 -8.46 9.05
C ALA A 109 0.07 -9.57 10.09
N ARG A 110 -1.08 -10.29 10.06
CA ARG A 110 -1.32 -11.45 10.93
C ARG A 110 -0.36 -12.58 10.62
N GLU A 111 -0.11 -12.85 9.35
CA GLU A 111 0.86 -13.86 8.91
C GLU A 111 2.28 -13.52 9.38
N MET A 112 2.71 -12.27 9.21
CA MET A 112 4.02 -11.79 9.69
C MET A 112 4.15 -11.86 11.21
N GLY A 113 3.12 -11.44 11.95
CA GLY A 113 3.09 -11.52 13.42
C GLY A 113 3.07 -12.96 13.94
N GLY A 114 2.33 -13.85 13.26
CA GLY A 114 2.33 -15.29 13.55
C GLY A 114 3.70 -15.94 13.32
N ARG A 115 4.41 -15.50 12.27
CA ARG A 115 5.78 -15.95 11.97
C ARG A 115 6.78 -15.53 13.05
N ALA A 116 6.65 -14.31 13.58
CA ALA A 116 7.46 -13.86 14.72
C ALA A 116 7.18 -14.68 16.00
N ALA A 117 5.93 -15.06 16.25
CA ALA A 117 5.54 -15.86 17.40
C ALA A 117 6.03 -17.34 17.32
N GLN A 118 6.23 -17.86 16.11
CA GLN A 118 6.68 -19.24 15.85
C GLN A 118 8.21 -19.39 15.76
N ALA A 119 8.96 -18.29 15.74
CA ALA A 119 10.41 -18.36 15.81
C ALA A 119 10.82 -19.06 17.14
N PRO A 120 11.71 -20.08 17.10
CA PRO A 120 12.15 -20.73 18.33
C PRO A 120 12.76 -19.67 19.24
N ARG A 121 12.11 -19.44 20.39
CA ARG A 121 12.64 -18.60 21.47
C ARG A 121 13.93 -19.23 21.96
N GLN A 122 15.05 -18.89 21.31
CA GLN A 122 16.36 -19.11 21.90
C GLN A 122 16.37 -18.27 23.18
N ALA A 123 16.46 -18.95 24.32
CA ALA A 123 16.55 -18.30 25.61
C ALA A 123 17.77 -17.36 25.58
N PRO A 124 17.66 -16.10 26.04
CA PRO A 124 18.82 -15.25 26.16
C PRO A 124 19.74 -15.90 27.19
N THR A 125 20.89 -16.40 26.74
CA THR A 125 22.01 -16.65 27.64
C THR A 125 22.47 -15.27 28.08
N SER A 126 22.11 -14.89 29.29
CA SER A 126 22.58 -13.66 29.91
C SER A 126 24.10 -13.75 30.07
N ASP A 127 24.84 -13.11 29.17
CA ASP A 127 26.22 -12.76 29.39
C ASP A 127 26.23 -11.32 29.94
N PRO A 128 26.68 -11.09 31.19
CA PRO A 128 26.71 -9.75 31.77
C PRO A 128 28.00 -9.05 31.37
N ALA A 129 28.08 -8.61 30.12
CA ALA A 129 29.16 -7.73 29.67
C ALA A 129 28.69 -6.83 28.52
N ASP A 130 28.92 -5.54 28.73
CA ASP A 130 29.04 -4.49 27.73
C ASP A 130 27.74 -3.84 27.21
N ASP A 131 27.10 -3.10 28.13
CA ASP A 131 26.16 -2.03 27.84
C ASP A 131 26.95 -0.76 27.38
N GLU A 132 27.69 -0.86 26.27
CA GLU A 132 28.26 0.30 25.57
C GLU A 132 27.35 0.71 24.41
N GLN A 133 26.38 1.58 24.72
CA GLN A 133 25.60 2.30 23.72
C GLN A 133 26.53 3.22 22.91
N THR A 134 26.98 2.74 21.75
CA THR A 134 27.68 3.57 20.77
C THR A 134 26.67 4.55 20.15
N PRO A 135 26.84 5.88 20.29
CA PRO A 135 25.89 6.85 19.74
C PRO A 135 25.85 6.77 18.22
N GLY A 136 24.63 6.80 17.66
CA GLY A 136 24.42 6.78 16.23
C GLY A 136 24.82 8.13 15.58
N PRO A 137 25.00 8.17 14.26
CA PRO A 137 25.43 9.37 13.52
C PRO A 137 24.49 10.58 13.65
N TRP A 138 23.30 10.40 14.23
CA TRP A 138 22.28 11.42 14.39
C TRP A 138 22.15 11.95 15.83
N ASP A 139 22.81 11.33 16.81
CA ASP A 139 22.72 11.73 18.24
C ASP A 139 23.58 12.97 18.57
N GLN A 140 24.53 13.33 17.71
CA GLN A 140 25.44 14.45 17.95
C GLN A 140 24.78 15.83 17.76
N ALA A 141 23.69 15.90 16.99
CA ALA A 141 23.03 17.17 16.66
C ALA A 141 22.15 17.73 17.80
N ALA A 142 21.89 16.95 18.84
CA ALA A 142 20.96 17.31 19.92
C ALA A 142 21.63 17.87 21.18
N ARG A 143 22.96 18.04 21.21
CA ARG A 143 23.65 18.63 22.37
C ARG A 143 23.49 20.15 22.36
N PRO A 144 22.85 20.76 23.39
CA PRO A 144 22.90 22.20 23.55
C PRO A 144 24.36 22.63 23.84
N GLU A 145 24.88 23.58 23.06
CA GLU A 145 26.21 24.15 23.25
C GLU A 145 26.30 24.81 24.64
N GLN A 146 27.31 24.41 25.42
CA GLN A 146 27.53 24.91 26.76
C GLN A 146 28.28 26.25 26.69
N PRO A 147 27.78 27.36 27.28
CA PRO A 147 28.44 28.66 27.16
C PRO A 147 29.82 28.65 27.82
N ALA A 148 30.83 29.18 27.11
CA ALA A 148 32.20 29.29 27.60
C ALA A 148 32.28 30.14 28.87
N GLN A 149 32.87 29.60 29.95
CA GLN A 149 33.10 30.33 31.19
C GLN A 149 34.30 31.29 31.04
N PRO A 150 34.21 32.54 31.52
CA PRO A 150 35.33 33.47 31.45
C PRO A 150 36.46 33.07 32.40
N ALA A 151 37.69 33.12 31.90
CA ALA A 151 38.90 32.75 32.63
C ALA A 151 39.14 33.68 33.84
N LYS A 152 39.43 33.09 35.01
CA LYS A 152 39.80 33.83 36.23
C LYS A 152 41.23 34.37 36.10
N PRO A 153 41.50 35.63 36.51
CA PRO A 153 42.84 36.18 36.55
C PRO A 153 43.68 35.52 37.67
N ARG A 154 44.96 35.30 37.38
CA ARG A 154 45.93 34.72 38.32
C ARG A 154 46.31 35.74 39.40
N PRO A 155 46.39 35.35 40.68
CA PRO A 155 46.97 36.22 41.70
C PRO A 155 48.50 36.29 41.56
N ASN A 156 49.05 37.47 41.87
CA ASN A 156 50.50 37.74 41.97
C ASN A 156 51.14 37.02 43.15
#